data_AF-A0A3C0BJ72-F1
#
_entry.id   AF-A0A3C0BJ72-F1
#
_cell.length_a   1.000
_cell.length_b   1.000
_cell.length_c   1.000
_cell.angle_alpha   90.00
_cell.angle_beta   90.00
_cell.angle_gamma   90.00
#
_symmetry.space_group_name_H-M   'P 1'
#
loop_
_entity.id
_entity.type
_entity.pdbx_description
1 polymer ?
#
loop_
_entity_poly.entity_id
_entity_poly.type
_entity_poly.pdbx_seq_one_letter_code
_entity_poly.pdbx_strand_id
1 'polypeptide(L)'
;MESYGTILQKAREDKNLDIDTVARETSITPEYIRGLENEDTGVFPGEPYMVGFLRNYAEYLGVNPETVLSLYRSKAIQESPVPEGLLEKQKPSFFKPLAIGLSCAAVLAVVLVVVFVFIRKPANKDGNIVVEKGMTARKYELSDKPFESRLFRGDQITVPLTKGKVILTVSDTLASFGIDTPVGKLYTDLAEESELDIDGDANPDIIVYVSDISPTDDSRGAEVRLLLKQQNAGNQQLETAAAPDVQTEADGAVPKHKQQVILQDTRAYPFTVNATFRGPCEFRYRLDRKSSEESYFTNGDIVTMTANNGARLWMSNCNTVKFTIIADTRSFDLDIGKAGQVLVEDIKWVKDLDGTYKLVVVELD
;
A
#
# COMPACT_ATOMS: atom_id res chain seq x y z
N MET A 1 2.27 30.09 39.60
CA MET A 1 0.95 29.46 39.41
C MET A 1 1.10 28.03 39.86
N GLU A 2 0.18 27.52 40.68
CA GLU A 2 0.26 26.12 41.11
C GLU A 2 0.00 25.21 39.90
N SER A 3 0.79 24.15 39.78
CA SER A 3 0.74 23.23 38.64
C SER A 3 -0.44 22.25 38.80
N TYR A 4 -0.98 21.71 37.70
CA TYR A 4 -2.13 20.82 37.80
C TYR A 4 -1.78 19.51 38.51
N GLY A 5 -0.56 19.01 38.32
CA GLY A 5 -0.05 17.83 39.03
C GLY A 5 0.02 18.04 40.53
N THR A 6 0.48 19.23 40.97
CA THR A 6 0.53 19.60 42.40
C THR A 6 -0.86 19.66 43.03
N ILE A 7 -1.85 20.20 42.29
CA ILE A 7 -3.24 20.28 42.75
C ILE A 7 -3.83 18.89 42.95
N LEU A 8 -3.61 17.97 42.01
CA LEU A 8 -4.10 16.60 42.08
C LEU A 8 -3.43 15.82 43.22
N GLN A 9 -2.11 15.95 43.37
CA GLN A 9 -1.37 15.30 44.43
C GLN A 9 -1.88 15.74 45.81
N LYS A 10 -2.02 17.06 46.04
CA LYS A 10 -2.56 17.58 47.30
C LYS A 10 -3.98 17.11 47.56
N ALA A 11 -4.85 17.14 46.56
CA ALA A 11 -6.23 16.67 46.71
C ALA A 11 -6.31 15.17 47.03
N ARG A 12 -5.38 14.35 46.54
CA ARG A 12 -5.25 12.94 46.92
C ARG A 12 -4.77 12.79 48.38
N GLU A 13 -3.72 13.52 48.74
CA GLU A 13 -3.11 13.47 50.08
C GLU A 13 -4.07 13.99 51.16
N ASP A 14 -4.83 15.06 50.90
CA ASP A 14 -5.85 15.61 51.80
C ASP A 14 -6.98 14.61 52.09
N LYS A 15 -7.25 13.69 51.15
CA LYS A 15 -8.19 12.59 51.31
C LYS A 15 -7.57 11.33 51.91
N ASN A 16 -6.27 11.35 52.26
CA ASN A 16 -5.49 10.21 52.73
C ASN A 16 -5.58 8.98 51.80
N LEU A 17 -5.61 9.21 50.49
CA LEU A 17 -5.70 8.14 49.49
C LEU A 17 -4.31 7.74 48.99
N ASP A 18 -4.07 6.43 48.97
CA ASP A 18 -2.88 5.88 48.34
C ASP A 18 -3.10 5.68 46.83
N ILE A 19 -2.01 5.76 46.04
CA ILE A 19 -2.05 5.66 44.57
C ILE A 19 -2.69 4.32 44.15
N ASP A 20 -2.37 3.22 44.83
CA ASP A 20 -2.94 1.90 44.51
C ASP A 20 -4.44 1.82 44.79
N THR A 21 -4.95 2.63 45.73
CA THR A 21 -6.38 2.72 46.03
C THR A 21 -7.11 3.51 44.96
N VAL A 22 -6.57 4.68 44.60
CA VAL A 22 -7.10 5.48 43.49
C VAL A 22 -7.10 4.65 42.20
N ALA A 23 -5.99 3.98 41.88
CA ALA A 23 -5.84 3.19 40.67
C ALA A 23 -6.93 2.13 40.51
N ARG A 24 -7.24 1.43 41.60
CA ARG A 24 -8.28 0.41 41.65
C ARG A 24 -9.68 1.00 41.47
N GLU A 25 -9.94 2.17 42.05
CA GLU A 25 -11.27 2.79 42.03
C GLU A 25 -11.56 3.54 40.72
N THR A 26 -10.55 4.18 40.13
CA THR A 26 -10.68 4.90 38.85
C THR A 26 -10.42 4.01 37.63
N SER A 27 -9.95 2.77 37.84
CA SER A 27 -9.47 1.88 36.77
C SER A 27 -8.35 2.48 35.92
N ILE A 28 -7.53 3.35 36.53
CA ILE A 28 -6.37 3.98 35.89
C ILE A 28 -5.12 3.32 36.49
N THR A 29 -4.22 2.82 35.64
CA THR A 29 -2.95 2.20 36.10
C THR A 29 -2.16 3.14 37.01
N PRO A 30 -1.51 2.66 38.10
CA PRO A 30 -0.71 3.50 39.00
C PRO A 30 0.35 4.36 38.30
N GLU A 31 0.94 3.84 37.21
CA GLU A 31 1.91 4.57 36.37
C GLU A 31 1.31 5.84 35.77
N TYR A 32 0.07 5.77 35.28
CA TYR A 32 -0.62 6.93 34.72
C TYR A 32 -1.02 7.94 35.80
N ILE A 33 -1.43 7.50 37.00
CA ILE A 33 -1.70 8.42 38.11
C ILE A 33 -0.43 9.19 38.50
N ARG A 34 0.71 8.49 38.61
CA ARG A 34 2.01 9.14 38.82
C ARG A 34 2.38 10.08 37.67
N GLY A 35 2.07 9.70 36.44
CA GLY A 35 2.25 10.57 35.26
C GLY A 35 1.44 11.85 35.34
N LEU A 36 0.18 11.78 35.81
CA LEU A 36 -0.67 12.96 36.00
C LEU A 36 -0.15 13.87 37.14
N GLU A 37 0.29 13.30 38.27
CA GLU A 37 0.83 14.08 39.40
C GLU A 37 2.19 14.71 39.10
N ASN A 38 3.06 14.01 38.37
CA ASN A 38 4.38 14.52 37.97
C ASN A 38 4.35 15.34 36.66
N GLU A 39 3.17 15.46 36.04
CA GLU A 39 2.98 16.13 34.75
C GLU A 39 3.87 15.56 33.62
N ASP A 40 4.14 14.25 33.68
CA ASP A 40 4.89 13.52 32.67
C ASP A 40 3.95 13.06 31.56
N THR A 41 3.93 13.79 30.45
CA THR A 41 3.08 13.49 29.30
C THR A 41 3.60 12.29 28.48
N GLY A 42 4.85 11.88 28.67
CA GLY A 42 5.52 10.83 27.88
C GLY A 42 5.09 9.41 28.21
N VAL A 43 4.52 9.19 29.41
CA VAL A 43 4.01 7.86 29.79
C VAL A 43 2.70 7.50 29.10
N PHE A 44 1.97 8.47 28.56
CA PHE A 44 0.66 8.23 27.96
C PHE A 44 0.79 7.80 26.49
N PRO A 45 -0.01 6.82 26.02
CA PRO A 45 -0.03 6.41 24.61
C PRO A 45 -0.41 7.51 23.62
N GLY A 46 -1.09 8.56 24.11
CA GLY A 46 -1.46 9.74 23.34
C GLY A 46 -2.22 10.75 24.19
N GLU A 47 -2.26 12.00 23.70
CA GLU A 47 -2.94 13.11 24.38
C GLU A 47 -4.41 12.84 24.73
N PRO A 48 -5.24 12.19 23.88
CA PRO A 48 -6.63 11.89 24.22
C PRO A 48 -6.79 11.04 25.48
N TYR A 49 -5.91 10.06 25.69
CA TYR A 49 -5.90 9.20 26.87
C TYR A 49 -5.54 9.99 28.13
N MET A 50 -4.50 10.82 28.04
CA MET A 50 -4.09 11.69 29.14
C MET A 50 -5.23 12.64 29.54
N VAL A 51 -5.87 13.30 28.57
CA VAL A 51 -7.00 14.21 28.83
C VAL A 51 -8.18 13.48 29.48
N GLY A 52 -8.47 12.26 29.03
CA GLY A 52 -9.51 11.41 29.63
C GLY A 52 -9.20 11.02 31.07
N PHE A 53 -7.97 10.55 31.33
CA PHE A 53 -7.53 10.17 32.67
C PHE A 53 -7.42 11.36 33.62
N LEU A 54 -6.96 12.52 33.12
CA LEU A 54 -6.88 13.76 33.90
C LEU A 54 -8.27 14.21 34.35
N ARG A 55 -9.28 14.13 33.47
CA ARG A 55 -10.67 14.43 33.82
C ARG A 55 -11.22 13.45 34.87
N ASN A 56 -11.12 12.15 34.62
CA ASN A 56 -11.62 11.11 35.51
C ASN A 56 -10.98 11.21 36.90
N TYR A 57 -9.67 11.44 36.96
CA TYR A 57 -8.96 11.59 38.21
C TYR A 57 -9.34 12.86 38.97
N ALA A 58 -9.51 13.99 38.29
CA ALA A 58 -9.99 15.22 38.90
C ALA A 58 -11.41 15.07 39.48
N GLU A 59 -12.31 14.42 38.74
CA GLU A 59 -13.68 14.12 39.20
C GLU A 59 -13.68 13.26 40.47
N TYR A 60 -12.87 12.20 40.49
CA TYR A 60 -12.72 11.32 41.63
C TYR A 60 -12.16 12.06 42.87
N LEU A 61 -11.19 12.95 42.67
CA LEU A 61 -10.64 13.79 43.74
C LEU A 61 -11.55 14.96 44.13
N GLY A 62 -12.66 15.21 43.42
CA GLY A 62 -13.55 16.33 43.67
C GLY A 62 -12.93 17.69 43.30
N VAL A 63 -11.89 17.68 42.46
CA VAL A 63 -11.27 18.87 41.89
C VAL A 63 -12.02 19.22 40.61
N ASN A 64 -12.25 20.51 40.34
CA ASN A 64 -12.95 20.94 39.12
C ASN A 64 -12.14 20.52 37.87
N PRO A 65 -12.67 19.62 37.02
CA PRO A 65 -11.92 19.08 35.88
C PRO A 65 -11.54 20.15 34.85
N GLU A 66 -12.40 21.16 34.64
CA GLU A 66 -12.14 22.25 33.71
C GLU A 66 -10.95 23.11 34.15
N THR A 67 -10.75 23.24 35.48
CA THR A 67 -9.59 23.97 36.01
C THR A 67 -8.29 23.23 35.70
N VAL A 68 -8.25 21.93 35.98
CA VAL A 68 -7.07 21.08 35.73
C VAL A 68 -6.78 20.98 34.22
N LEU A 69 -7.80 20.83 33.39
CA LEU A 69 -7.67 20.80 31.92
C LEU A 69 -7.19 22.13 31.34
N SER A 70 -7.64 23.26 31.90
CA SER A 70 -7.17 24.58 31.46
C SER A 70 -5.70 24.79 31.77
N LEU A 71 -5.24 24.32 32.94
CA LEU A 71 -3.84 24.37 33.35
C LEU A 71 -2.97 23.49 32.44
N TYR A 72 -3.42 22.27 32.15
CA TYR A 72 -2.76 21.39 31.18
C TYR A 72 -2.60 22.05 29.81
N ARG A 73 -3.69 22.59 29.23
CA ARG A 73 -3.64 23.29 27.93
C ARG A 73 -2.72 24.50 27.95
N SER A 74 -2.71 25.26 29.05
CA SER A 74 -1.84 26.43 29.20
C SER A 74 -0.35 26.06 29.20
N LYS A 75 -0.01 24.87 29.73
CA LYS A 75 1.34 24.30 29.71
C LYS A 75 1.69 23.76 28.33
N ALA A 76 0.79 23.00 27.70
CA ALA A 76 0.99 22.46 26.34
C ALA A 76 1.23 23.56 25.28
N ILE A 77 0.60 24.74 25.43
CA ILE A 77 0.83 25.89 24.55
C ILE A 77 2.22 26.52 24.80
N GLN A 78 2.69 26.55 26.06
CA GLN A 78 4.02 27.07 26.41
C GLN A 78 5.16 26.12 26.00
N GLU A 79 4.89 24.82 26.03
CA GLU A 79 5.85 23.76 25.70
C GLU A 79 5.77 23.30 24.25
N SER A 80 4.81 23.79 23.45
CA SER A 80 4.77 23.53 22.01
C SER A 80 6.03 24.12 21.36
N PRO A 81 6.98 23.29 20.87
CA PRO A 81 8.01 23.81 20.00
C PRO A 81 7.31 24.43 18.79
N VAL A 82 7.70 25.65 18.42
CA VAL A 82 7.27 26.29 17.17
C VAL A 82 7.41 25.23 16.07
N PRO A 83 6.36 24.93 15.28
CA PRO A 83 6.47 23.94 14.23
C PRO A 83 7.70 24.27 13.38
N GLU A 84 8.68 23.36 13.33
CA GLU A 84 9.96 23.52 12.62
C GLU A 84 9.81 23.62 11.08
N GLY A 85 8.61 23.92 10.58
CA GLY A 85 8.28 24.05 9.16
C GLY A 85 7.99 25.47 8.67
N LEU A 86 7.96 26.51 9.52
CA LEU A 86 7.60 27.88 9.09
C LEU A 86 8.77 28.88 9.04
N LEU A 87 9.97 28.48 9.44
CA LEU A 87 11.19 29.27 9.23
C LEU A 87 12.19 28.46 8.42
N GLU A 88 12.07 28.54 7.09
CA GLU A 88 13.11 28.12 6.17
C GLU A 88 14.36 28.97 6.46
N LYS A 89 15.26 28.46 7.31
CA LYS A 89 16.59 29.05 7.50
C LYS A 89 17.32 28.99 6.16
N GLN A 90 17.34 30.10 5.43
CA GLN A 90 18.20 30.28 4.27
C GLN A 90 19.65 30.02 4.69
N LYS A 91 20.16 28.83 4.36
CA LYS A 91 21.57 28.49 4.51
C LYS A 91 22.39 29.46 3.65
N PRO A 92 23.42 30.14 4.20
CA PRO A 92 24.23 31.08 3.43
C PRO A 92 24.91 30.36 2.27
N SER A 93 24.57 30.79 1.05
CA SER A 93 25.02 30.22 -0.22
C SER A 93 26.44 30.68 -0.60
N PHE A 94 27.40 30.57 0.32
CA PHE A 94 28.81 30.84 0.02
C PHE A 94 29.61 29.59 -0.40
N PHE A 95 29.07 28.38 -0.18
CA PHE A 95 29.77 27.12 -0.50
C PHE A 95 29.39 26.50 -1.87
N LYS A 96 28.38 27.02 -2.57
CA LYS A 96 27.97 26.50 -3.89
C LYS A 96 29.01 26.72 -5.01
N PRO A 97 29.73 27.86 -5.14
CA PRO A 97 30.69 28.02 -6.25
C PRO A 97 31.93 27.11 -6.08
N LEU A 98 32.33 26.81 -4.85
CA LEU A 98 33.46 25.92 -4.58
C LEU A 98 33.12 24.46 -4.90
N ALA A 99 31.92 24.00 -4.53
CA ALA A 99 31.45 22.66 -4.83
C ALA A 99 31.25 22.41 -6.34
N ILE A 100 30.78 23.43 -7.08
CA ILE A 100 30.66 23.39 -8.55
C ILE A 100 32.05 23.39 -9.19
N GLY A 101 32.99 24.21 -8.70
CA GLY A 101 34.37 24.21 -9.19
C GLY A 101 35.07 22.87 -9.00
N LEU A 102 34.87 22.23 -7.85
CA LEU A 102 35.44 20.91 -7.55
C LEU A 102 34.82 19.80 -8.42
N SER A 103 33.51 19.86 -8.70
CA SER A 103 32.86 18.88 -9.58
C SER A 103 33.31 19.04 -11.04
N CYS A 104 33.46 20.28 -11.53
CA CYS A 104 34.01 20.53 -12.86
C CYS A 104 35.46 20.04 -12.98
N ALA A 105 36.29 20.26 -11.95
CA ALA A 105 37.67 19.74 -11.93
C ALA A 105 37.71 18.21 -11.91
N ALA A 106 36.82 17.57 -11.16
CA ALA A 106 36.71 16.10 -11.13
C ALA A 106 36.27 15.53 -12.48
N VAL A 107 35.28 16.16 -13.15
CA VAL A 107 34.85 15.76 -14.50
C VAL A 107 35.98 15.96 -15.50
N LEU A 108 36.72 17.08 -15.42
CA LEU A 108 37.86 17.34 -16.30
C LEU A 108 38.98 16.30 -16.09
N ALA A 109 39.26 15.92 -14.85
CA ALA A 109 40.22 14.87 -14.53
C ALA A 109 39.79 13.50 -15.07
N VAL A 110 38.51 13.15 -14.97
CA VAL A 110 37.97 11.91 -15.56
C VAL A 110 38.09 11.92 -17.08
N VAL A 111 37.77 13.04 -17.74
CA VAL A 111 37.93 13.18 -19.19
C VAL A 111 39.40 13.05 -19.60
N LEU A 112 40.33 13.67 -18.87
CA LEU A 112 41.76 13.54 -19.14
C LEU A 112 42.26 12.11 -18.95
N VAL A 113 41.75 11.38 -17.94
CA VAL A 113 42.06 9.96 -17.74
C VAL A 113 41.50 9.11 -18.88
N VAL A 114 40.26 9.36 -19.34
CA VAL A 114 39.66 8.64 -20.48
C VAL A 114 40.44 8.90 -21.76
N VAL A 115 40.82 10.15 -22.04
CA VAL A 115 41.63 10.52 -23.20
C VAL A 115 43.02 9.88 -23.12
N PHE A 116 43.65 9.88 -21.93
CA PHE A 116 44.95 9.23 -21.72
C PHE A 116 44.88 7.71 -21.93
N VAL A 117 43.80 7.06 -21.47
CA VAL A 117 43.56 5.62 -21.70
C VAL A 117 43.30 5.33 -23.19
N PHE A 118 42.62 6.22 -23.91
CA PHE A 118 42.40 6.07 -25.35
C PHE A 118 43.66 6.29 -26.19
N ILE A 119 44.55 7.20 -25.80
CA ILE A 119 45.82 7.45 -26.49
C ILE A 119 46.83 6.31 -26.25
N ARG A 120 46.69 5.55 -25.16
CA ARG A 120 47.62 4.46 -24.78
C ARG A 120 47.21 3.04 -25.19
N LYS A 121 46.08 2.81 -25.86
CA LYS A 121 45.75 1.44 -26.29
C LYS A 121 46.50 1.09 -27.59
N PRO A 122 47.46 0.13 -27.57
CA PRO A 122 47.91 -0.50 -28.80
C PRO A 122 46.76 -1.32 -29.39
N ALA A 123 46.69 -1.33 -30.71
CA ALA A 123 45.77 -2.16 -31.46
C ALA A 123 46.05 -3.64 -31.15
N ASN A 124 45.22 -4.23 -30.30
CA ASN A 124 45.17 -5.68 -30.15
C ASN A 124 43.77 -6.16 -30.54
N LYS A 125 43.75 -6.91 -31.63
CA LYS A 125 42.67 -7.84 -31.96
C LYS A 125 42.51 -8.77 -30.76
N ASP A 126 41.30 -8.84 -30.25
CA ASP A 126 40.58 -10.09 -30.03
C ASP A 126 39.30 -9.75 -29.28
N GLY A 127 38.18 -10.17 -29.87
CA GLY A 127 36.88 -10.09 -29.24
C GLY A 127 36.90 -10.91 -27.96
N ASN A 128 36.65 -10.24 -26.84
CA ASN A 128 36.08 -10.92 -25.70
C ASN A 128 35.15 -9.95 -24.98
N ILE A 129 33.86 -10.24 -25.12
CA ILE A 129 32.79 -9.64 -24.35
C ILE A 129 33.01 -10.11 -22.91
N VAL A 130 33.29 -9.16 -22.02
CA VAL A 130 33.34 -9.42 -20.59
C VAL A 130 31.90 -9.66 -20.13
N VAL A 131 31.50 -10.92 -20.17
CA VAL A 131 30.31 -11.41 -19.47
C VAL A 131 30.65 -11.37 -17.98
N GLU A 132 29.94 -10.51 -17.27
CA GLU A 132 29.94 -10.47 -15.82
C GLU A 132 29.49 -11.84 -15.31
N LYS A 133 30.42 -12.51 -14.63
CA LYS A 133 30.36 -13.91 -14.27
C LYS A 133 29.47 -14.06 -13.04
N GLY A 134 28.21 -14.48 -13.20
CA GLY A 134 27.38 -14.79 -12.03
C GLY A 134 25.92 -15.23 -12.22
N MET A 135 25.28 -15.00 -13.36
CA MET A 135 23.94 -15.56 -13.62
C MET A 135 23.97 -16.30 -14.95
N THR A 136 23.96 -17.64 -14.89
CA THR A 136 23.71 -18.45 -16.07
C THR A 136 22.25 -18.24 -16.45
N ALA A 137 21.98 -17.33 -17.39
CA ALA A 137 20.68 -17.21 -18.03
C ALA A 137 20.26 -18.59 -18.56
N ARG A 138 19.27 -19.22 -17.93
CA ARG A 138 18.74 -20.51 -18.34
C ARG A 138 17.76 -20.29 -19.47
N LYS A 139 17.77 -21.21 -20.43
CA LYS A 139 16.86 -21.19 -21.58
C LYS A 139 15.80 -22.27 -21.37
N TYR A 140 14.54 -21.87 -21.44
CA TYR A 140 13.39 -22.73 -21.32
C TYR A 140 12.61 -22.70 -22.65
N GLU A 141 12.00 -23.81 -23.03
CA GLU A 141 11.07 -23.86 -24.16
C GLU A 141 9.66 -24.17 -23.62
N LEU A 142 8.70 -23.34 -23.97
CA LEU A 142 7.31 -23.52 -23.58
C LEU A 142 6.65 -24.54 -24.52
N SER A 143 5.83 -25.44 -23.95
CA SER A 143 5.10 -26.48 -24.68
C SER A 143 3.61 -26.40 -24.35
N ASP A 144 2.78 -27.27 -24.96
CA ASP A 144 1.35 -27.34 -24.67
C ASP A 144 1.02 -27.74 -23.21
N LYS A 145 2.00 -28.26 -22.46
CA LYS A 145 1.82 -28.58 -21.04
C LYS A 145 2.14 -27.36 -20.17
N PRO A 146 1.44 -27.20 -19.03
CA PRO A 146 1.79 -26.17 -18.05
C PRO A 146 3.25 -26.32 -17.64
N PHE A 147 4.03 -25.26 -17.84
CA PHE A 147 5.41 -25.17 -17.41
C PHE A 147 5.44 -24.49 -16.06
N GLU A 148 5.99 -25.16 -15.05
CA GLU A 148 6.12 -24.63 -13.70
C GLU A 148 7.61 -24.64 -13.32
N SER A 149 8.16 -23.46 -13.05
CA SER A 149 9.55 -23.34 -12.66
C SER A 149 9.83 -22.04 -11.93
N ARG A 150 10.94 -22.05 -11.18
CA ARG A 150 11.49 -20.84 -10.58
C ARG A 150 12.43 -20.17 -11.56
N LEU A 151 12.05 -18.98 -12.00
CA LEU A 151 12.77 -18.18 -12.97
C LEU A 151 13.53 -17.05 -12.29
N PHE A 152 14.69 -16.73 -12.85
CA PHE A 152 15.57 -15.67 -12.37
C PHE A 152 15.70 -14.59 -13.43
N ARG A 153 16.09 -13.40 -12.99
CA ARG A 153 16.39 -12.28 -13.89
C ARG A 153 17.39 -12.69 -14.96
N GLY A 154 17.04 -12.42 -16.22
CA GLY A 154 17.85 -12.78 -17.39
C GLY A 154 17.58 -14.18 -17.95
N ASP A 155 16.76 -15.02 -17.31
CA ASP A 155 16.30 -16.26 -17.92
C ASP A 155 15.50 -15.99 -19.20
N GLN A 156 15.63 -16.89 -20.17
CA GLN A 156 14.98 -16.77 -21.48
C GLN A 156 13.97 -17.89 -21.68
N ILE A 157 12.77 -17.53 -22.12
CA ILE A 157 11.67 -18.46 -22.38
C ILE A 157 11.34 -18.36 -23.87
N THR A 158 11.47 -19.47 -24.60
CA THR A 158 11.11 -19.53 -26.02
C THR A 158 9.69 -20.03 -26.14
N VAL A 159 8.80 -19.19 -26.68
CA VAL A 159 7.38 -19.48 -26.87
C VAL A 159 7.13 -19.78 -28.35
N PRO A 160 6.63 -20.99 -28.70
CA PRO A 160 6.24 -21.30 -30.07
C PRO A 160 4.87 -20.69 -30.38
N LEU A 161 4.84 -19.61 -31.16
CA LEU A 161 3.61 -19.00 -31.69
C LEU A 161 3.35 -19.44 -33.12
N THR A 162 2.14 -19.21 -33.62
CA THR A 162 1.72 -19.53 -35.00
C THR A 162 2.55 -18.81 -36.06
N LYS A 163 3.01 -17.59 -35.77
CA LYS A 163 3.87 -16.75 -36.64
C LYS A 163 5.37 -17.00 -36.46
N GLY A 164 5.79 -17.87 -35.55
CA GLY A 164 7.19 -18.19 -35.29
C GLY A 164 7.52 -18.33 -33.80
N LYS A 165 8.79 -18.58 -33.49
CA LYS A 165 9.27 -18.64 -32.09
C LYS A 165 9.59 -17.23 -31.58
N VAL A 166 9.03 -16.84 -30.44
CA VAL A 166 9.37 -15.60 -29.75
C VAL A 166 10.20 -15.92 -28.51
N ILE A 167 11.26 -15.16 -28.27
CA ILE A 167 12.10 -15.30 -27.08
C ILE A 167 11.72 -14.19 -26.11
N LEU A 168 11.18 -14.60 -24.97
CA LEU A 168 10.90 -13.74 -23.82
C LEU A 168 12.10 -13.72 -22.90
N THR A 169 12.41 -12.56 -22.31
CA THR A 169 13.47 -12.45 -21.29
C THR A 169 12.88 -11.98 -19.98
N VAL A 170 13.18 -12.67 -18.88
CA VAL A 170 12.73 -12.25 -17.54
C VAL A 170 13.47 -10.96 -17.15
N SER A 171 12.72 -9.87 -17.02
CA SER A 171 13.27 -8.55 -16.74
C SER A 171 13.40 -8.27 -15.25
N ASP A 172 12.38 -8.65 -14.48
CA ASP A 172 12.21 -8.29 -13.06
C ASP A 172 11.61 -9.46 -12.26
N THR A 173 12.15 -9.70 -11.07
CA THR A 173 11.69 -10.74 -10.13
C THR A 173 11.50 -10.18 -8.70
N LEU A 174 11.29 -8.87 -8.60
CA LEU A 174 11.13 -8.15 -7.33
C LEU A 174 9.73 -7.51 -7.26
N ALA A 175 8.94 -7.93 -6.27
CA ALA A 175 7.56 -7.50 -6.00
C ALA A 175 6.52 -7.82 -7.10
N SER A 176 6.90 -7.82 -8.37
CA SER A 176 6.12 -8.30 -9.51
C SER A 176 7.02 -9.03 -10.50
N PHE A 177 6.45 -9.96 -11.26
CA PHE A 177 7.16 -10.72 -12.28
C PHE A 177 7.10 -9.96 -13.60
N GLY A 178 8.26 -9.51 -14.09
CA GLY A 178 8.40 -8.76 -15.33
C GLY A 178 8.97 -9.62 -16.45
N ILE A 179 8.35 -9.56 -17.63
CA ILE A 179 8.80 -10.21 -18.85
C ILE A 179 8.99 -9.15 -19.94
N ASP A 180 10.16 -9.14 -20.56
CA ASP A 180 10.45 -8.35 -21.75
C ASP A 180 9.96 -9.12 -22.99
N THR A 181 8.97 -8.55 -23.66
CA THR A 181 8.39 -9.08 -24.90
C THR A 181 8.63 -8.10 -26.05
N PRO A 182 8.50 -8.52 -27.33
CA PRO A 182 8.63 -7.61 -28.48
C PRO A 182 7.68 -6.39 -28.44
N VAL A 183 6.53 -6.50 -27.76
CA VAL A 183 5.56 -5.42 -27.61
C VAL A 183 5.81 -4.54 -26.38
N GLY A 184 6.78 -4.90 -25.54
CA GLY A 184 7.20 -4.14 -24.37
C GLY A 184 7.31 -5.00 -23.12
N LYS A 185 7.51 -4.34 -21.98
CA LYS A 185 7.57 -5.02 -20.69
C LYS A 185 6.16 -5.28 -20.15
N LEU A 186 5.87 -6.53 -19.88
CA LEU A 186 4.62 -6.99 -19.27
C LEU A 186 4.89 -7.42 -17.84
N TYR A 187 3.95 -7.15 -16.94
CA TYR A 187 4.08 -7.47 -15.51
C TYR A 187 2.89 -8.29 -15.04
N THR A 188 3.15 -9.23 -14.13
CA THR A 188 2.16 -10.02 -13.42
C THR A 188 2.45 -9.95 -11.92
N ASP A 189 1.44 -9.64 -11.11
CA ASP A 189 1.59 -9.56 -9.65
C ASP A 189 1.51 -10.94 -8.98
N LEU A 190 1.94 -11.01 -7.71
CA LEU A 190 1.85 -12.23 -6.90
C LEU A 190 0.39 -12.69 -6.77
N ALA A 191 0.17 -13.99 -6.96
CA ALA A 191 -1.13 -14.64 -6.93
C ALA A 191 -2.13 -14.12 -7.98
N GLU A 192 -1.65 -13.42 -9.00
CA GLU A 192 -2.42 -13.02 -10.17
C GLU A 192 -2.21 -14.00 -11.32
N GLU A 193 -3.28 -14.27 -12.08
CA GLU A 193 -3.22 -14.94 -13.38
C GLU A 193 -3.43 -13.89 -14.47
N SER A 194 -2.38 -13.60 -15.24
CA SER A 194 -2.42 -12.63 -16.33
C SER A 194 -2.34 -13.34 -17.68
N GLU A 195 -3.27 -13.00 -18.57
CA GLU A 195 -3.19 -13.39 -19.97
C GLU A 195 -2.35 -12.34 -20.71
N LEU A 196 -1.23 -12.76 -21.30
CA LEU A 196 -0.28 -11.87 -21.97
C LEU A 196 -0.30 -12.11 -23.48
N ASP A 197 -0.48 -11.03 -24.23
CA ASP A 197 -0.26 -10.94 -25.67
C ASP A 197 1.23 -10.62 -25.91
N ILE A 198 1.96 -11.54 -26.54
CA ILE A 198 3.40 -11.43 -26.73
C ILE A 198 3.72 -10.80 -28.09
N ASP A 199 2.91 -11.07 -29.11
CA ASP A 199 3.18 -10.68 -30.49
C ASP A 199 2.43 -9.42 -30.95
N GLY A 200 1.52 -8.92 -30.11
CA GLY A 200 0.78 -7.67 -30.33
C GLY A 200 -0.38 -7.81 -31.29
N ASP A 201 -0.87 -9.03 -31.53
CA ASP A 201 -1.99 -9.30 -32.41
C ASP A 201 -3.38 -9.16 -31.77
N ALA A 202 -3.41 -8.67 -30.52
CA ALA A 202 -4.60 -8.46 -29.70
C ALA A 202 -5.29 -9.74 -29.23
N ASN A 203 -4.66 -10.91 -29.40
CA ASN A 203 -5.07 -12.16 -28.75
C ASN A 203 -4.01 -12.57 -27.72
N PRO A 204 -4.39 -12.89 -26.48
CA PRO A 204 -3.43 -13.37 -25.51
C PRO A 204 -2.85 -14.73 -25.93
N ASP A 205 -1.52 -14.83 -25.92
CA ASP A 205 -0.76 -16.01 -26.37
C ASP A 205 -0.42 -16.95 -25.21
N ILE A 206 -0.14 -16.38 -24.04
CA ILE A 206 0.25 -17.12 -22.85
C ILE A 206 -0.55 -16.67 -21.64
N ILE A 207 -0.68 -17.59 -20.69
CA ILE A 207 -1.18 -17.32 -19.35
C ILE A 207 0.00 -17.45 -18.39
N VAL A 208 0.18 -16.43 -17.55
CA VAL A 208 1.23 -16.36 -16.54
C VAL A 208 0.59 -16.29 -15.17
N TYR A 209 0.94 -17.21 -14.30
CA TYR A 209 0.56 -17.19 -12.89
C TYR A 209 1.82 -17.13 -12.02
N VAL A 210 1.85 -16.21 -11.06
CA VAL A 210 2.98 -16.07 -10.12
C VAL A 210 2.57 -16.64 -8.77
N SER A 211 3.17 -17.76 -8.37
CA SER A 211 2.86 -18.42 -7.10
C SER A 211 3.68 -17.90 -5.94
N ASP A 212 4.94 -17.54 -6.16
CA ASP A 212 5.85 -16.98 -5.15
C ASP A 212 6.81 -15.97 -5.77
N ILE A 213 6.98 -14.82 -5.12
CA ILE A 213 7.95 -13.79 -5.52
C ILE A 213 8.36 -12.96 -4.30
N SER A 214 9.63 -12.58 -4.23
CA SER A 214 10.10 -11.76 -3.13
C SER A 214 9.73 -10.28 -3.31
N PRO A 215 9.19 -9.60 -2.28
CA PRO A 215 9.03 -8.15 -2.31
C PRO A 215 10.34 -7.39 -2.02
N THR A 216 11.39 -8.07 -1.54
CA THR A 216 12.60 -7.41 -1.00
C THR A 216 13.92 -7.94 -1.53
N ASP A 217 13.95 -9.10 -2.19
CA ASP A 217 15.17 -9.77 -2.64
C ASP A 217 14.98 -10.41 -4.01
N ASP A 218 15.54 -9.78 -5.05
CA ASP A 218 15.44 -10.23 -6.45
C ASP A 218 16.18 -11.54 -6.72
N SER A 219 17.16 -11.89 -5.90
CA SER A 219 17.99 -13.09 -6.04
C SER A 219 17.22 -14.39 -5.77
N ARG A 220 16.08 -14.31 -5.06
CA ARG A 220 15.20 -15.47 -4.80
C ARG A 220 14.42 -15.94 -6.03
N GLY A 221 14.40 -15.14 -7.10
CA GLY A 221 13.62 -15.42 -8.30
C GLY A 221 12.11 -15.39 -8.05
N ALA A 222 11.36 -15.72 -9.10
CA ALA A 222 9.90 -15.86 -9.05
C ALA A 222 9.51 -17.28 -9.46
N GLU A 223 8.62 -17.90 -8.69
CA GLU A 223 8.00 -19.16 -9.05
C GLU A 223 6.78 -18.88 -9.90
N VAL A 224 6.80 -19.37 -11.13
CA VAL A 224 5.77 -19.07 -12.13
C VAL A 224 5.27 -20.33 -12.80
N ARG A 225 4.00 -20.28 -13.16
CA ARG A 225 3.33 -21.25 -14.02
C ARG A 225 2.94 -20.56 -15.32
N LEU A 226 3.43 -21.09 -16.42
CA LEU A 226 3.24 -20.57 -17.78
C LEU A 226 2.45 -21.59 -18.60
N LEU A 227 1.43 -21.14 -19.32
CA LEU A 227 0.64 -21.97 -20.23
C LEU A 227 0.47 -21.28 -21.59
N LEU A 228 0.47 -22.04 -22.68
CA LEU A 228 0.07 -21.55 -24.01
C LEU A 228 -1.46 -21.48 -24.10
N LYS A 229 -2.00 -20.38 -24.63
CA LYS A 229 -3.42 -20.22 -24.91
C LYS A 229 -3.70 -20.64 -26.35
N GLN A 230 -4.24 -21.84 -26.56
CA GLN A 230 -4.53 -22.35 -27.91
C GLN A 230 -5.67 -21.56 -28.57
N GLN A 231 -5.43 -21.01 -29.76
CA GLN A 231 -6.47 -20.38 -30.59
C GLN A 231 -7.30 -21.45 -31.36
N ASN A 232 -8.39 -21.88 -30.72
CA ASN A 232 -9.62 -22.52 -31.24
C ASN A 232 -9.58 -23.67 -32.28
N ALA A 233 -10.15 -24.82 -31.90
CA ALA A 233 -10.89 -25.70 -32.82
C ALA A 233 -12.03 -26.44 -32.10
N GLY A 234 -13.27 -26.02 -32.35
CA GLY A 234 -14.46 -26.88 -32.46
C GLY A 234 -15.06 -27.50 -31.20
N ASN A 235 -16.41 -27.43 -31.12
CA ASN A 235 -17.22 -28.39 -30.40
C ASN A 235 -16.69 -29.82 -30.59
N GLN A 236 -16.08 -30.40 -29.54
CA GLN A 236 -16.05 -31.84 -29.36
C GLN A 236 -16.31 -32.15 -27.89
N GLN A 237 -17.58 -32.48 -27.64
CA GLN A 237 -17.95 -33.48 -26.66
C GLN A 237 -17.03 -34.69 -26.83
N LEU A 238 -16.33 -35.05 -25.77
CA LEU A 238 -15.84 -36.41 -25.58
C LEU A 238 -16.40 -36.91 -24.26
N GLU A 239 -17.37 -37.80 -24.44
CA GLU A 239 -18.07 -38.60 -23.46
C GLU A 239 -17.07 -39.31 -22.54
N THR A 240 -17.31 -39.26 -21.23
CA THR A 240 -16.87 -40.32 -20.33
C THR A 240 -18.12 -40.91 -19.68
N ALA A 241 -18.17 -42.23 -19.72
CA ALA A 241 -19.32 -43.09 -19.53
C ALA A 241 -20.08 -42.91 -18.20
N ALA A 242 -21.40 -43.08 -18.29
CA ALA A 242 -22.33 -43.37 -17.19
C ALA A 242 -21.85 -44.58 -16.38
N ALA A 243 -22.10 -44.72 -15.06
CA ALA A 243 -23.37 -44.55 -14.32
C ALA A 243 -23.11 -44.57 -12.78
N PRO A 244 -24.13 -44.46 -11.88
CA PRO A 244 -25.45 -43.84 -11.98
C PRO A 244 -25.70 -42.72 -10.93
N ASP A 245 -26.81 -42.02 -11.13
CA ASP A 245 -27.48 -41.01 -10.30
C ASP A 245 -27.09 -40.91 -8.81
N VAL A 246 -26.56 -39.74 -8.45
CA VAL A 246 -26.96 -39.02 -7.24
C VAL A 246 -27.16 -37.56 -7.61
N GLN A 247 -28.42 -37.12 -7.65
CA GLN A 247 -28.77 -35.72 -7.74
C GLN A 247 -28.39 -35.02 -6.43
N THR A 248 -27.40 -34.12 -6.45
CA THR A 248 -27.40 -32.95 -5.55
C THR A 248 -26.53 -31.82 -6.13
N GLU A 249 -27.23 -30.79 -6.58
CA GLU A 249 -26.87 -29.36 -6.57
C GLU A 249 -25.43 -28.95 -6.93
N ALA A 250 -25.31 -28.37 -8.12
CA ALA A 250 -24.19 -27.54 -8.52
C ALA A 250 -24.17 -26.26 -7.65
N ASP A 251 -23.11 -26.09 -6.87
CA ASP A 251 -22.59 -24.76 -6.57
C ASP A 251 -21.07 -24.79 -6.46
N GLY A 252 -20.44 -24.11 -7.39
CA GLY A 252 -19.01 -23.91 -7.50
C GLY A 252 -18.75 -22.62 -8.29
N ALA A 253 -19.62 -21.63 -8.10
CA ALA A 253 -19.35 -20.28 -8.53
C ALA A 253 -18.26 -19.71 -7.62
N VAL A 254 -17.12 -19.36 -8.21
CA VAL A 254 -16.23 -18.34 -7.64
C VAL A 254 -17.13 -17.13 -7.31
N PRO A 255 -17.12 -16.59 -6.08
CA PRO A 255 -18.04 -15.52 -5.71
C PRO A 255 -17.76 -14.31 -6.60
N LYS A 256 -18.72 -14.02 -7.50
CA LYS A 256 -18.75 -12.77 -8.25
C LYS A 256 -19.13 -11.67 -7.27
N HIS A 257 -18.13 -11.10 -6.62
CA HIS A 257 -18.26 -9.87 -5.85
C HIS A 257 -18.97 -8.80 -6.70
N LYS A 258 -19.92 -8.09 -6.10
CA LYS A 258 -20.75 -7.11 -6.81
C LYS A 258 -19.86 -5.93 -7.21
N GLN A 259 -19.55 -5.83 -8.50
CA GLN A 259 -18.71 -4.77 -9.05
C GLN A 259 -19.57 -3.66 -9.64
N GLN A 260 -19.47 -2.46 -9.08
CA GLN A 260 -20.09 -1.26 -9.62
C GLN A 260 -19.04 -0.41 -10.35
N VAL A 261 -19.27 -0.13 -11.64
CA VAL A 261 -18.43 0.80 -12.41
C VAL A 261 -18.95 2.21 -12.22
N ILE A 262 -18.10 3.11 -11.76
CA ILE A 262 -18.48 4.49 -11.43
C ILE A 262 -18.02 5.47 -12.51
N LEU A 263 -16.83 5.24 -13.08
CA LEU A 263 -16.26 6.10 -14.11
C LEU A 263 -15.46 5.26 -15.10
N GLN A 264 -15.47 5.68 -16.38
CA GLN A 264 -14.63 5.12 -17.42
C GLN A 264 -13.85 6.25 -18.10
N ASP A 265 -12.54 6.07 -18.24
CA ASP A 265 -11.63 7.05 -18.83
C ASP A 265 -10.51 6.36 -19.63
N THR A 266 -9.73 7.13 -20.37
CA THR A 266 -8.59 6.69 -21.18
C THR A 266 -7.30 6.51 -20.40
N ARG A 267 -7.25 7.01 -19.15
CA ARG A 267 -6.10 6.90 -18.25
C ARG A 267 -6.55 6.73 -16.79
N ALA A 268 -5.77 6.01 -15.99
CA ALA A 268 -5.91 6.00 -14.54
C ALA A 268 -5.24 7.25 -13.94
N TYR A 269 -5.87 7.87 -12.94
CA TYR A 269 -5.36 9.04 -12.25
C TYR A 269 -5.83 9.08 -10.78
N PRO A 270 -5.19 9.91 -9.93
CA PRO A 270 -5.54 9.95 -8.53
C PRO A 270 -6.99 10.41 -8.31
N PHE A 271 -7.70 9.72 -7.42
CA PHE A 271 -9.06 10.06 -7.02
C PHE A 271 -9.12 10.30 -5.52
N THR A 272 -10.11 11.08 -5.10
CA THR A 272 -10.34 11.42 -3.70
C THR A 272 -11.64 10.79 -3.23
N VAL A 273 -11.62 10.20 -2.04
CA VAL A 273 -12.78 9.62 -1.37
C VAL A 273 -13.04 10.44 -0.12
N ASN A 274 -14.21 11.05 -0.05
CA ASN A 274 -14.69 11.75 1.13
C ASN A 274 -15.69 10.87 1.86
N ALA A 275 -15.38 10.51 3.11
CA ALA A 275 -16.27 9.80 4.00
C ALA A 275 -16.84 10.80 5.01
N THR A 276 -18.17 10.98 5.01
CA THR A 276 -18.88 11.83 5.98
C THR A 276 -19.67 10.95 6.95
N PHE A 277 -19.35 11.04 8.24
CA PHE A 277 -19.93 10.20 9.27
C PHE A 277 -21.18 10.85 9.87
N ARG A 278 -22.28 10.10 9.90
CA ARG A 278 -23.59 10.51 10.46
C ARG A 278 -23.89 9.83 11.80
N GLY A 279 -23.00 8.97 12.26
CA GLY A 279 -23.15 8.17 13.47
C GLY A 279 -21.85 7.47 13.84
N PRO A 280 -21.84 6.72 14.96
CA PRO A 280 -20.67 5.97 15.39
C PRO A 280 -20.31 4.86 14.41
N CYS A 281 -19.07 4.89 13.91
CA CYS A 281 -18.53 3.88 13.01
C CYS A 281 -17.04 3.70 13.28
N GLU A 282 -16.63 2.45 13.44
CA GLU A 282 -15.21 2.08 13.38
C GLU A 282 -14.85 1.98 11.90
N PHE A 283 -13.90 2.81 11.49
CA PHE A 283 -13.52 2.94 10.10
C PHE A 283 -12.01 2.73 9.97
N ARG A 284 -11.66 1.78 9.12
CA ARG A 284 -10.28 1.55 8.71
C ARG A 284 -10.17 1.78 7.23
N TYR A 285 -9.09 2.40 6.80
CA TYR A 285 -8.82 2.58 5.38
C TYR A 285 -7.35 2.31 5.07
N ARG A 286 -7.10 1.83 3.87
CA ARG A 286 -5.77 1.60 3.33
C ARG A 286 -5.70 2.19 1.94
N LEU A 287 -4.82 3.17 1.76
CA LEU A 287 -4.58 3.81 0.48
C LEU A 287 -3.40 3.15 -0.22
N ASP A 288 -3.61 2.76 -1.46
CA ASP A 288 -2.65 2.08 -2.32
C ASP A 288 -2.05 0.84 -1.62
N ARG A 289 -0.74 0.88 -1.30
CA ARG A 289 0.00 -0.16 -0.56
C ARG A 289 0.57 0.34 0.77
N LYS A 290 0.03 1.44 1.33
CA LYS A 290 0.49 2.02 2.61
C LYS A 290 -0.07 1.25 3.81
N SER A 291 0.41 1.58 5.01
CA SER A 291 -0.17 1.09 6.26
C SER A 291 -1.65 1.48 6.35
N SER A 292 -2.47 0.57 6.88
CA SER A 292 -3.86 0.89 7.20
C SER A 292 -3.93 1.85 8.36
N GLU A 293 -4.82 2.83 8.27
CA GLU A 293 -5.16 3.72 9.37
C GLU A 293 -6.55 3.33 9.88
N GLU A 294 -6.69 3.22 11.19
CA GLU A 294 -7.91 2.78 11.86
C GLU A 294 -8.27 3.79 12.92
N SER A 295 -9.52 4.22 12.91
CA SER A 295 -10.02 5.22 13.85
C SER A 295 -11.52 5.08 14.03
N TYR A 296 -11.99 5.52 15.19
CA TYR A 296 -13.40 5.55 15.52
C TYR A 296 -13.95 6.95 15.26
N PHE A 297 -14.99 7.04 14.42
CA PHE A 297 -15.60 8.30 14.03
C PHE A 297 -17.04 8.38 14.52
N THR A 298 -17.49 9.61 14.71
CA THR A 298 -18.81 9.97 15.24
C THR A 298 -19.53 10.94 14.29
N ASN A 299 -20.74 11.36 14.67
CA ASN A 299 -21.55 12.23 13.82
C ASN A 299 -20.90 13.60 13.60
N GLY A 300 -20.71 13.98 12.35
CA GLY A 300 -20.11 15.23 11.92
C GLY A 300 -18.65 15.12 11.49
N ASP A 301 -18.00 13.99 11.73
CA ASP A 301 -16.62 13.76 11.31
C ASP A 301 -16.55 13.58 9.78
N ILE A 302 -15.47 14.08 9.18
CA ILE A 302 -15.20 13.96 7.74
C ILE A 302 -13.76 13.49 7.57
N VAL A 303 -13.59 12.43 6.77
CA VAL A 303 -12.28 11.90 6.38
C VAL A 303 -12.13 12.04 4.89
N THR A 304 -11.07 12.72 4.46
CA THR A 304 -10.70 12.89 3.05
C THR A 304 -9.47 12.08 2.73
N MET A 305 -9.58 11.20 1.75
CA MET A 305 -8.53 10.25 1.39
C MET A 305 -8.22 10.37 -0.10
N THR A 306 -6.96 10.58 -0.46
CA THR A 306 -6.54 10.64 -1.87
C THR A 306 -5.68 9.42 -2.20
N ALA A 307 -6.13 8.62 -3.17
CA ALA A 307 -5.47 7.39 -3.62
C ALA A 307 -5.01 7.51 -5.08
N ASN A 308 -3.90 6.87 -5.43
CA ASN A 308 -3.37 6.89 -6.79
C ASN A 308 -3.83 5.68 -7.62
N ASN A 309 -3.92 4.52 -6.96
CA ASN A 309 -4.20 3.23 -7.60
C ASN A 309 -5.47 2.60 -7.02
N GLY A 310 -5.61 2.60 -5.69
CA GLY A 310 -6.81 2.07 -5.05
C GLY A 310 -6.93 2.42 -3.58
N ALA A 311 -8.13 2.30 -3.04
CA ALA A 311 -8.46 2.51 -1.64
C ALA A 311 -9.30 1.34 -1.15
N ARG A 312 -8.84 0.67 -0.09
CA ARG A 312 -9.62 -0.34 0.60
C ARG A 312 -10.18 0.23 1.88
N LEU A 313 -11.49 0.10 2.06
CA LEU A 313 -12.24 0.69 3.15
C LEU A 313 -12.91 -0.44 3.94
N TRP A 314 -12.80 -0.40 5.26
CA TRP A 314 -13.50 -1.28 6.18
C TRP A 314 -14.36 -0.42 7.08
N MET A 315 -15.61 -0.80 7.25
CA MET A 315 -16.55 -0.05 8.06
C MET A 315 -17.41 -1.00 8.90
N SER A 316 -17.52 -0.73 10.19
CA SER A 316 -18.36 -1.53 11.08
C SER A 316 -19.86 -1.25 10.94
N ASN A 317 -20.23 -0.12 10.33
CA ASN A 317 -21.62 0.24 10.06
C ASN A 317 -21.78 1.12 8.81
N CYS A 318 -22.02 0.51 7.66
CA CYS A 318 -22.02 1.22 6.37
C CYS A 318 -23.11 2.31 6.27
N ASN A 319 -24.28 2.13 6.88
CA ASN A 319 -25.38 3.10 6.83
C ASN A 319 -25.08 4.41 7.56
N THR A 320 -24.05 4.42 8.41
CA THR A 320 -23.63 5.64 9.13
C THR A 320 -22.60 6.47 8.37
N VAL A 321 -22.12 6.00 7.22
CA VAL A 321 -21.08 6.67 6.45
C VAL A 321 -21.60 7.00 5.06
N LYS A 322 -21.53 8.27 4.65
CA LYS A 322 -21.78 8.67 3.27
C LYS A 322 -20.45 8.84 2.55
N PHE A 323 -20.27 8.15 1.43
CA PHE A 323 -19.08 8.28 0.60
C PHE A 323 -19.37 9.11 -0.64
N THR A 324 -18.47 10.05 -0.92
CA THR A 324 -18.43 10.81 -2.16
C THR A 324 -17.06 10.64 -2.79
N ILE A 325 -17.01 10.04 -3.97
CA ILE A 325 -15.80 9.83 -4.76
C ILE A 325 -15.68 10.98 -5.75
N ILE A 326 -14.56 11.68 -5.71
CA ILE A 326 -14.22 12.78 -6.60
C ILE A 326 -13.09 12.30 -7.50
N ALA A 327 -13.39 12.16 -8.78
CA ALA A 327 -12.44 11.80 -9.82
C ALA A 327 -12.50 12.86 -10.92
N ASP A 328 -11.37 13.53 -11.18
CA ASP A 328 -11.25 14.65 -12.09
C ASP A 328 -12.21 15.80 -11.69
N THR A 329 -13.26 16.05 -12.47
CA THR A 329 -14.25 17.10 -12.24
C THR A 329 -15.62 16.56 -11.82
N ARG A 330 -15.75 15.25 -11.63
CA ARG A 330 -17.03 14.58 -11.34
C ARG A 330 -17.03 14.03 -9.92
N SER A 331 -18.16 14.22 -9.24
CA SER A 331 -18.44 13.65 -7.93
C SER A 331 -19.49 12.55 -8.03
N PHE A 332 -19.23 11.42 -7.39
CA PHE A 332 -20.12 10.25 -7.36
C PHE A 332 -20.43 9.91 -5.92
N ASP A 333 -21.70 9.91 -5.57
CA ASP A 333 -22.16 9.43 -4.27
C ASP A 333 -22.30 7.91 -4.33
N LEU A 334 -21.75 7.22 -3.34
CA LEU A 334 -21.83 5.77 -3.22
C LEU A 334 -22.90 5.40 -2.18
N ASP A 335 -23.90 4.64 -2.62
CA ASP A 335 -24.92 4.10 -1.73
C ASP A 335 -24.49 2.73 -1.21
N ILE A 336 -24.02 2.69 0.03
CA ILE A 336 -23.43 1.48 0.61
C ILE A 336 -24.39 0.77 1.56
N GLY A 337 -24.74 -0.48 1.18
CA GLY A 337 -25.24 -1.54 2.06
C GLY A 337 -26.51 -1.23 2.87
N LYS A 338 -26.84 -2.15 3.80
CA LYS A 338 -28.00 -2.04 4.69
C LYS A 338 -27.58 -1.57 6.09
N ALA A 339 -28.51 -1.01 6.85
CA ALA A 339 -28.28 -0.59 8.23
C ALA A 339 -27.70 -1.73 9.10
N GLY A 340 -26.57 -1.46 9.77
CA GLY A 340 -25.90 -2.42 10.67
C GLY A 340 -25.02 -3.47 9.99
N GLN A 341 -24.79 -3.38 8.67
CA GLN A 341 -23.87 -4.26 7.96
C GLN A 341 -22.42 -3.77 8.10
N VAL A 342 -21.52 -4.70 8.41
CA VAL A 342 -20.07 -4.52 8.30
C VAL A 342 -19.69 -4.78 6.85
N LEU A 343 -18.95 -3.86 6.24
CA LEU A 343 -18.59 -3.98 4.84
C LEU A 343 -17.12 -3.67 4.59
N VAL A 344 -16.54 -4.38 3.63
CA VAL A 344 -15.25 -4.05 3.05
C VAL A 344 -15.46 -3.68 1.59
N GLU A 345 -14.93 -2.52 1.18
CA GLU A 345 -14.97 -2.10 -0.21
C GLU A 345 -13.57 -1.82 -0.74
N ASP A 346 -13.35 -2.21 -1.99
CA ASP A 346 -12.14 -1.90 -2.74
C ASP A 346 -12.51 -0.98 -3.91
N ILE A 347 -12.03 0.27 -3.86
CA ILE A 347 -12.20 1.27 -4.91
C ILE A 347 -10.89 1.33 -5.67
N LYS A 348 -10.88 0.93 -6.95
CA LYS A 348 -9.63 0.89 -7.73
C LYS A 348 -9.85 1.11 -9.22
N TRP A 349 -8.80 1.56 -9.89
CA TRP A 349 -8.77 1.56 -11.34
C TRP A 349 -8.49 0.15 -11.86
N VAL A 350 -9.34 -0.33 -12.76
CA VAL A 350 -9.15 -1.59 -13.49
C VAL A 350 -9.07 -1.26 -14.98
N LYS A 351 -8.04 -1.78 -15.64
CA LYS A 351 -7.90 -1.64 -17.09
C LYS A 351 -8.76 -2.71 -17.78
N ASP A 352 -9.62 -2.27 -18.68
CA ASP A 352 -10.48 -3.13 -19.49
C ASP A 352 -9.75 -3.65 -20.73
N LEU A 353 -10.29 -4.70 -21.34
CA LEU A 353 -9.75 -5.36 -22.54
C LEU A 353 -9.59 -4.37 -23.72
N ASP A 354 -10.46 -3.36 -23.79
CA ASP A 354 -10.44 -2.30 -24.81
C ASP A 354 -9.37 -1.22 -24.55
N GLY A 355 -8.54 -1.38 -23.51
CA GLY A 355 -7.51 -0.41 -23.12
C GLY A 355 -8.03 0.82 -22.36
N THR A 356 -9.33 0.91 -22.13
CA THR A 356 -9.96 1.93 -21.27
C THR A 356 -9.81 1.57 -19.80
N TYR A 357 -9.67 2.58 -18.93
CA TYR A 357 -9.62 2.40 -17.49
C TYR A 357 -11.00 2.63 -16.89
N LYS A 358 -11.43 1.75 -16.00
CA LYS A 358 -12.70 1.84 -15.26
C LYS A 358 -12.40 1.98 -13.78
N LEU A 359 -12.92 3.02 -13.15
CA LEU A 359 -12.92 3.14 -11.69
C LEU A 359 -14.07 2.29 -11.18
N VAL A 360 -13.73 1.25 -10.44
CA VAL A 360 -14.69 0.24 -9.98
C VAL A 360 -14.69 0.18 -8.47
N VAL A 361 -15.86 -0.06 -7.92
CA VAL A 361 -16.07 -0.37 -6.50
C VAL A 361 -16.46 -1.83 -6.42
N VAL A 362 -15.67 -2.57 -5.65
CA VAL A 362 -15.84 -4.01 -5.44
C VAL A 362 -16.15 -4.21 -3.97
N GLU A 363 -17.35 -4.70 -3.68
CA GLU A 363 -17.74 -5.19 -2.36
C GLU A 363 -16.95 -6.48 -2.09
N LEU A 364 -16.20 -6.55 -1.00
CA LEU A 364 -15.46 -7.74 -0.56
C LEU A 364 -16.20 -8.30 0.67
N ASP A 365 -16.71 -9.54 0.56
CA ASP A 365 -17.40 -10.23 1.67
C ASP A 365 -16.43 -10.73 2.75
#